data_AF-A0A226C117-F1
#
_entry.id   AF-A0A226C117-F1
#
_cell.length_a   1.000
_cell.length_b   1.000
_cell.length_c   1.000
_cell.angle_alpha   90.00
_cell.angle_beta   90.00
_cell.angle_gamma   90.00
#
_symmetry.space_group_name_H-M   'P 1'
#
loop_
_entity.id
_entity.type
_entity.pdbx_description
1 polymer ?
#
loop_
_entity_poly.entity_id
_entity_poly.type
_entity_poly.pdbx_seq_one_letter_code
_entity_poly.pdbx_strand_id
1 'polypeptide(L)' 'MLLKKQEKNKSVSIAIEGNAANVYSELLTKNFIPDIVTDQTSAHDLLYGYIPNFLSIEKAESLRKNHPSKYINYALS' A
#
# COMPACT_ATOMS: atom_id res chain seq x y z
N MET A 1 16.75 9.95 -1.78
CA MET A 1 16.52 10.55 -3.12
C MET A 1 15.54 11.73 -3.04
N LEU A 2 14.36 11.53 -2.46
CA LEU A 2 13.31 12.55 -2.28
C LEU A 2 13.80 13.80 -1.54
N LEU A 3 14.36 13.65 -0.33
CA LEU A 3 14.87 14.78 0.47
C LEU A 3 15.86 15.67 -0.30
N LYS A 4 16.80 15.05 -1.04
CA LYS A 4 17.78 15.76 -1.89
C LYS A 4 17.14 16.57 -3.03
N LYS A 5 15.92 16.22 -3.47
CA LYS A 5 15.18 16.92 -4.53
C LYS A 5 14.31 18.04 -3.94
N GLN A 6 13.74 17.81 -2.75
CA GLN A 6 13.01 18.81 -1.97
C GLN A 6 13.90 20.01 -1.63
N GLU A 7 15.13 19.78 -1.14
CA GLU A 7 16.14 20.84 -0.89
C GLU A 7 16.47 21.69 -2.14
N LYS A 8 16.26 21.13 -3.34
CA LYS A 8 16.56 21.81 -4.61
C LYS A 8 15.33 22.43 -5.26
N ASN A 9 14.18 22.49 -4.57
CA ASN A 9 12.89 22.95 -5.11
C ASN A 9 12.52 22.29 -6.45
N LYS A 10 12.85 21.01 -6.62
CA LYS A 10 12.52 20.26 -7.84
C LYS A 10 11.32 19.36 -7.59
N SER A 11 10.25 19.58 -8.36
CA SER A 11 9.11 18.66 -8.40
C SER A 11 9.53 17.32 -9.00
N VAL A 12 9.28 16.24 -8.27
CA VAL A 12 9.56 14.87 -8.70
C VAL A 12 8.45 13.94 -8.22
N SER A 13 8.08 12.97 -9.06
CA SER A 13 7.18 11.89 -8.69
C SER A 13 7.99 10.60 -8.50
N ILE A 14 7.74 9.88 -7.41
CA ILE A 14 8.45 8.65 -7.06
C ILE A 14 7.40 7.59 -6.77
N ALA A 15 7.48 6.45 -7.46
CA ALA A 15 6.72 5.25 -7.13
C ALA A 15 7.58 4.34 -6.26
N ILE A 16 6.96 3.74 -5.25
CA ILE A 16 7.56 2.67 -4.42
C ILE A 16 6.76 1.42 -4.72
N GLU A 17 7.42 0.39 -5.25
CA GLU A 17 6.82 -0.92 -5.43
C GLU A 17 6.67 -1.60 -4.07
N GLY A 18 5.44 -1.87 -3.66
CA GLY A 18 5.14 -2.51 -2.37
C GLY A 18 3.69 -2.32 -1.95
N ASN A 19 3.32 -2.98 -0.86
CA ASN A 19 2.00 -2.80 -0.26
C ASN A 19 1.98 -1.56 0.64
N ALA A 20 0.98 -0.69 0.46
CA ALA A 20 0.85 0.55 1.22
C ALA A 20 0.86 0.34 2.74
N ALA A 21 0.24 -0.74 3.25
CA ALA A 21 0.22 -1.03 4.69
C ALA A 21 1.62 -1.35 5.26
N ASN A 22 2.50 -1.98 4.47
CA ASN A 22 3.90 -2.18 4.87
C ASN A 22 4.71 -0.89 4.75
N VAL A 23 4.57 -0.19 3.61
CA VAL A 23 5.35 1.02 3.32
C VAL A 23 5.07 2.10 4.37
N TYR A 24 3.80 2.35 4.69
CA TYR A 24 3.44 3.37 5.68
C TYR A 24 3.99 3.04 7.07
N SER A 25 3.90 1.77 7.48
CA SER A 25 4.48 1.30 8.74
C SER A 25 6.00 1.50 8.81
N GLU A 26 6.69 1.27 7.69
CA GLU A 26 8.15 1.47 7.60
C GLU A 26 8.53 2.95 7.62
N LEU A 27 7.79 3.80 6.89
CA LEU A 27 8.01 5.26 6.90
C LEU A 27 7.87 5.82 8.32
N LEU A 28 6.85 5.37 9.04
CA LEU A 28 6.60 5.77 10.43
C LEU A 28 7.76 5.33 11.35
N THR A 29 8.21 4.08 11.21
CA THR A 29 9.36 3.54 11.96
C THR A 29 10.65 4.32 11.68
N LYS A 30 10.81 4.86 10.46
CA LYS A 30 11.94 5.70 10.05
C LYS A 30 11.77 7.17 10.43
N ASN A 31 10.70 7.51 11.13
CA ASN A 31 10.35 8.88 11.52
C ASN A 31 10.26 9.83 10.31
N PHE A 32 9.89 9.30 9.15
CA PHE A 32 9.65 10.07 7.94
C PHE A 32 8.20 10.56 7.93
N ILE A 33 8.01 11.87 8.05
CA ILE A 33 6.69 12.49 8.16
C ILE A 33 6.44 13.33 6.89
N PRO A 34 5.56 12.88 5.98
CA PRO A 34 5.16 13.68 4.82
C PRO A 34 4.36 14.91 5.25
N ASP A 35 4.47 16.00 4.48
CA ASP A 35 3.65 17.20 4.69
C ASP A 35 2.15 16.92 4.45
N ILE A 36 1.85 16.04 3.49
CA ILE A 36 0.49 15.63 3.11
C ILE A 36 0.49 14.12 2.89
N VAL A 37 -0.57 13.45 3.37
CA VAL A 37 -0.83 12.03 3.13
C VAL A 37 -2.25 11.88 2.60
N THR A 38 -2.40 11.03 1.58
CA THR A 38 -3.69 10.62 1.04
C THR A 38 -3.57 9.17 0.56
N ASP A 39 -4.69 8.46 0.54
CA ASP A 39 -4.78 7.10 0.01
C ASP A 39 -5.79 7.07 -1.15
N GLN A 40 -5.38 6.49 -2.26
CA GLN A 40 -6.22 6.29 -3.45
C GLN A 40 -6.27 4.81 -3.85
N THR A 41 -6.15 3.90 -2.87
CA THR A 41 -6.38 2.48 -3.12
C THR A 41 -7.86 2.24 -3.44
N SER A 42 -8.17 1.12 -4.09
CA SER A 42 -9.56 0.74 -4.35
C SER A 42 -10.19 0.05 -3.14
N ALA A 43 -9.98 0.60 -1.93
CA ALA A 43 -10.48 0.04 -0.68
C ALA A 43 -12.03 -0.07 -0.60
N HIS A 44 -12.74 0.58 -1.53
CA HIS A 44 -14.19 0.44 -1.68
C HIS A 44 -14.63 -0.92 -2.24
N ASP A 45 -13.73 -1.62 -2.95
CA ASP A 45 -13.93 -3.00 -3.41
C ASP A 45 -12.93 -3.90 -2.69
N LEU A 46 -13.36 -4.47 -1.56
CA LEU A 46 -12.50 -5.32 -0.74
C LEU A 46 -12.11 -6.64 -1.42
N LEU A 47 -12.85 -7.07 -2.44
CA LEU A 47 -12.58 -8.35 -3.09
C LEU A 47 -11.52 -8.19 -4.19
N TYR A 48 -11.56 -7.09 -4.95
CA TYR A 48 -10.65 -6.88 -6.08
C TYR A 48 -9.69 -5.70 -5.91
N GLY A 49 -10.06 -4.72 -5.08
CA GLY A 49 -9.38 -3.43 -4.99
C GLY A 49 -8.29 -3.33 -3.92
N TYR A 50 -8.15 -4.31 -3.04
CA TYR A 50 -7.10 -4.35 -2.02
C TYR A 50 -6.48 -5.74 -1.86
N ILE A 51 -5.15 -5.82 -1.85
CA ILE A 51 -4.41 -7.06 -1.58
C ILE A 51 -3.92 -7.03 -0.12
N PRO A 52 -4.30 -8.00 0.72
CA PRO A 52 -3.78 -8.13 2.08
C PRO A 52 -2.25 -8.19 2.11
N ASN A 53 -1.64 -7.45 3.02
CA ASN A 53 -0.20 -7.15 3.03
C ASN A 53 0.73 -8.36 3.27
N PHE A 54 0.20 -9.46 3.81
CA PHE A 54 0.92 -10.72 4.03
C PHE A 54 0.74 -11.75 2.89
N LEU A 55 0.02 -11.41 1.82
CA LEU A 55 -0.19 -12.29 0.67
C LEU A 55 0.69 -11.88 -0.52
N SER A 56 1.21 -12.86 -1.25
CA SER A 56 1.71 -12.63 -2.61
C SER A 56 0.54 -12.45 -3.57
N ILE A 57 0.80 -11.90 -4.76
CA ILE A 57 -0.22 -11.69 -5.79
C ILE A 57 -0.90 -13.01 -6.17
N GLU A 58 -0.14 -14.09 -6.34
CA GLU A 58 -0.66 -15.41 -6.74
C GLU A 58 -1.52 -16.03 -5.62
N LYS A 59 -1.09 -15.88 -4.36
CA LYS A 59 -1.87 -16.34 -3.21
C LYS A 59 -3.15 -15.54 -3.06
N ALA A 60 -3.09 -14.23 -3.32
CA ALA A 60 -4.25 -13.35 -3.29
C ALA A 60 -5.27 -13.75 -4.37
N GLU A 61 -4.84 -14.00 -5.60
CA GLU A 61 -5.71 -14.48 -6.68
C GLU A 61 -6.38 -15.81 -6.35
N SER A 62 -5.60 -16.78 -5.87
CA SER A 62 -6.13 -18.09 -5.48
C SER A 62 -7.15 -17.98 -4.34
N LEU A 63 -6.83 -17.20 -3.30
CA LEU A 63 -7.70 -17.03 -2.14
C LEU A 63 -8.99 -16.27 -2.53
N ARG A 64 -8.89 -15.25 -3.39
CA ARG A 64 -10.04 -14.50 -3.90
C ARG A 64 -11.02 -15.41 -4.65
N LYS A 65 -10.50 -16.34 -5.46
CA LYS A 65 -11.32 -17.28 -6.25
C LYS A 65 -11.94 -18.37 -5.38
N ASN A 66 -11.16 -18.96 -4.48
CA ASN A 66 -11.54 -20.17 -3.76
C ASN A 66 -12.23 -19.89 -2.41
N HIS A 67 -11.91 -18.77 -1.76
CA HIS A 67 -12.42 -18.39 -0.43
C HIS A 67 -12.68 -16.87 -0.31
N PRO A 68 -13.63 -16.31 -1.08
CA PRO A 68 -13.84 -14.86 -1.18
C PRO A 68 -14.17 -14.20 0.17
N SER A 69 -14.98 -14.83 1.04
CA SER A 69 -15.28 -14.29 2.37
C SER A 69 -14.03 -14.20 3.26
N LYS A 70 -13.13 -15.17 3.15
CA LYS A 70 -11.85 -15.16 3.89
C LYS A 70 -10.93 -14.07 3.37
N TYR A 71 -10.93 -13.85 2.05
CA TYR A 71 -10.18 -12.77 1.41
C TYR A 71 -10.63 -11.39 1.93
N ILE A 72 -11.95 -11.15 1.97
CA ILE A 72 -12.52 -9.87 2.47
C ILE A 72 -12.13 -9.65 3.94
N ASN A 73 -12.22 -10.68 4.79
CA ASN A 73 -11.81 -10.55 6.19
C ASN A 73 -10.33 -10.18 6.33
N TYR A 74 -9.46 -10.71 5.47
CA TYR A 74 -8.04 -10.37 5.45
C TYR A 74 -7.75 -8.98 4.90
N ALA A 75 -8.60 -8.45 4.02
CA ALA A 75 -8.45 -7.08 3.52
C ALA A 75 -8.83 -6.02 4.58
N LEU A 76 -9.61 -6.41 5.59
CA LEU A 76 -10.07 -5.56 6.69
C LEU A 76 -9.22 -5.65 7.97
N SER A 77 -8.33 -6.65 8.06
CA SER A 77 -7.47 -6.90 9.22
C SER A 77 -6.14 -6.16 9.11
#